data_AF-A0A1G0HXE7-F1
#
_entry.id   AF-A0A1G0HXE7-F1
#
_cell.length_a   1.000
_cell.length_b   1.000
_cell.length_c   1.000
_cell.angle_alpha   90.00
_cell.angle_beta   90.00
_cell.angle_gamma   90.00
#
_symmetry.space_group_name_H-M   'P 1'
#
loop_
_entity.id
_entity.type
_entity.pdbx_description
1 polymer ?
#
loop_
_entity_poly.entity_id
_entity_poly.type
_entity_poly.pdbx_seq_one_letter_code
_entity_poly.pdbx_strand_id
1 'polypeptide(L)'
;MAKVTQQSYGTGRRKSSTARVFLRPGQGNIVVNDRPLKEYFGRETSCMIVRQPLETVDVLNKFDVYATVMGGGMSGQAGALRHGITRALIQHELTLANKGKKTPAKNIVDAVDGDDEGGEGGEGGSVRGEWHDALRHAGFVTRDAREVERKKVGLRKARRRPQFSKR
;
A
#
# COMPACT_ATOMS: atom_id res chain seq x y z
N MET A 1 -15.60 -12.44 28.60
CA MET A 1 -14.48 -11.54 28.28
C MET A 1 -14.33 -11.49 26.75
N ALA A 2 -14.43 -10.32 26.12
CA ALA A 2 -14.27 -10.21 24.67
C ALA A 2 -12.82 -10.55 24.28
N LYS A 3 -12.64 -11.54 23.40
CA LYS A 3 -11.32 -11.85 22.82
C LYS A 3 -10.82 -10.58 22.13
N VAL A 4 -9.70 -10.01 22.58
CA VAL A 4 -9.03 -8.91 21.88
C VAL A 4 -8.59 -9.47 20.53
N THR A 5 -9.34 -9.14 19.48
CA THR A 5 -9.01 -9.55 18.11
C THR A 5 -7.76 -8.80 17.71
N GLN A 6 -6.71 -9.53 17.30
CA GLN A 6 -5.50 -8.91 16.77
C GLN A 6 -5.85 -8.31 15.41
N GLN A 7 -5.85 -6.98 15.32
CA GLN A 7 -6.17 -6.24 14.10
C GLN A 7 -4.89 -5.58 13.60
N SER A 8 -4.56 -5.79 12.33
CA SER A 8 -3.45 -5.09 11.70
C SER A 8 -3.99 -3.89 10.94
N TYR A 9 -3.32 -2.75 11.09
CA TYR A 9 -3.72 -1.49 10.48
C TYR A 9 -2.88 -1.22 9.24
N GLY A 10 -3.49 -0.60 8.23
CA GLY A 10 -2.79 -0.18 7.02
C GLY A 10 -3.37 1.11 6.47
N THR A 11 -2.51 2.02 6.03
CA THR A 11 -2.93 3.26 5.36
C THR A 11 -2.57 3.25 3.89
N GLY A 12 -3.55 3.54 3.05
CA GLY A 12 -3.40 3.65 1.61
C GLY A 12 -3.64 5.07 1.13
N ARG A 13 -2.82 5.57 0.19
CA ARG A 13 -3.02 6.89 -0.45
C ARG A 13 -2.70 6.81 -1.92
N ARG A 14 -3.57 7.35 -2.77
CA ARG A 14 -3.33 7.50 -4.22
C ARG A 14 -4.06 8.74 -4.73
N LYS A 15 -3.32 9.65 -5.39
CA LYS A 15 -3.84 10.97 -5.78
C LYS A 15 -4.48 11.64 -4.55
N SER A 16 -5.76 12.01 -4.63
CA SER A 16 -6.56 12.57 -3.53
C SER A 16 -7.32 11.52 -2.69
N SER A 17 -7.27 10.24 -3.04
CA SER A 17 -7.98 9.18 -2.31
C SER A 17 -7.15 8.67 -1.13
N THR A 18 -7.80 8.56 0.03
CA THR A 18 -7.20 8.00 1.26
C THR A 18 -8.02 6.79 1.73
N ALA A 19 -7.33 5.71 2.07
CA ALA A 19 -7.91 4.47 2.58
C ALA A 19 -7.32 4.13 3.95
N ARG A 20 -8.18 3.77 4.90
CA ARG A 20 -7.82 3.17 6.18
C ARG A 20 -8.30 1.73 6.15
N VAL A 21 -7.39 0.79 6.33
CA VAL A 21 -7.63 -0.64 6.20
C VAL A 21 -7.36 -1.32 7.53
N PHE A 22 -8.28 -2.17 7.95
CA PHE A 22 -8.17 -3.04 9.10
C PHE A 22 -8.23 -4.48 8.61
N LEU A 23 -7.19 -5.23 8.93
CA LEU A 23 -7.09 -6.65 8.61
C LEU A 23 -7.40 -7.47 9.86
N ARG A 24 -8.28 -8.45 9.72
CA ARG A 24 -8.64 -9.41 10.78
C ARG A 24 -8.46 -10.82 10.25
N PRO A 25 -7.94 -11.78 11.03
CA PRO A 25 -7.93 -13.19 10.61
C PRO A 25 -9.38 -13.69 10.49
N GLY A 26 -9.74 -14.34 9.38
CA GLY A 26 -11.13 -14.63 9.02
C GLY A 26 -11.30 -15.46 7.74
N GLN A 27 -12.45 -15.31 7.07
CA GLN A 27 -12.91 -16.14 5.94
C GLN A 27 -12.64 -15.54 4.55
N GLY A 28 -12.10 -14.33 4.45
CA GLY A 28 -11.84 -13.66 3.16
C GLY A 28 -12.86 -12.58 2.79
N ASN A 29 -13.67 -12.12 3.75
CA ASN A 29 -14.71 -11.12 3.50
C ASN A 29 -14.11 -9.72 3.36
N ILE A 30 -14.36 -9.06 2.23
CA ILE A 30 -13.87 -7.70 1.94
C ILE A 30 -15.06 -6.72 1.94
N VAL A 31 -15.08 -5.82 2.92
CA VAL A 31 -16.11 -4.80 3.11
C VAL A 31 -15.48 -3.40 3.01
N VAL A 32 -16.08 -2.54 2.20
CA VAL A 32 -15.64 -1.15 1.97
C VAL A 32 -16.79 -0.20 2.31
N ASN A 33 -16.61 0.68 3.30
CA ASN A 33 -17.65 1.60 3.79
C ASN A 33 -19.00 0.89 4.00
N ASP A 34 -18.97 -0.24 4.72
CA ASP A 34 -20.12 -1.09 5.06
C ASP A 34 -20.84 -1.77 3.89
N ARG A 35 -20.27 -1.72 2.68
CA ARG A 35 -20.78 -2.40 1.49
C ARG A 35 -19.80 -3.46 0.97
N PRO A 36 -20.29 -4.54 0.35
CA PRO A 36 -19.42 -5.55 -0.25
C PRO A 36 -18.67 -4.98 -1.47
N LEU A 37 -17.48 -5.52 -1.74
CA LEU A 37 -16.57 -5.03 -2.78
C LEU A 37 -17.23 -4.84 -4.16
N LYS A 38 -18.05 -5.82 -4.57
CA LYS A 38 -18.71 -5.83 -5.89
C LYS A 38 -19.74 -4.71 -6.03
N GLU A 39 -20.52 -4.46 -4.98
CA GLU A 39 -21.55 -3.42 -4.96
C GLU A 39 -20.92 -2.02 -4.91
N TYR A 40 -19.85 -1.85 -4.12
CA TYR A 40 -19.20 -0.55 -3.99
C TYR A 40 -18.53 -0.08 -5.29
N PHE A 41 -17.76 -0.96 -5.95
CA PHE A 41 -16.97 -0.56 -7.10
C PHE A 41 -17.74 -0.58 -8.43
N GLY A 42 -18.78 -1.40 -8.56
CA GLY A 42 -19.60 -1.57 -9.77
C GLY A 42 -18.85 -2.06 -11.02
N ARG A 43 -17.51 -2.01 -11.01
CA ARG A 43 -16.60 -2.43 -12.08
C ARG A 43 -15.69 -3.53 -11.57
N GLU A 44 -15.58 -4.60 -12.35
CA GLU A 44 -14.76 -5.76 -12.00
C GLU A 44 -13.26 -5.43 -11.97
N THR A 45 -12.79 -4.56 -12.86
CA THR A 45 -11.38 -4.13 -12.90
C THR A 45 -10.91 -3.50 -11.59
N SER A 46 -11.75 -2.69 -10.95
CA SER A 46 -11.45 -2.11 -9.63
C SER A 46 -11.41 -3.17 -8.53
N CYS A 47 -12.30 -4.18 -8.60
CA CYS A 47 -12.32 -5.29 -7.65
C CYS A 47 -11.05 -6.14 -7.78
N MET A 48 -10.61 -6.43 -9.00
CA MET A 48 -9.36 -7.16 -9.27
C MET A 48 -8.15 -6.44 -8.67
N ILE A 49 -8.04 -5.12 -8.84
CA ILE A 49 -6.93 -4.32 -8.28
C ILE A 49 -6.82 -4.46 -6.75
N VAL A 50 -7.96 -4.57 -6.05
CA VAL A 50 -7.98 -4.73 -4.59
C VAL A 50 -7.53 -6.14 -4.17
N ARG A 51 -7.80 -7.17 -5.00
CA ARG A 51 -7.45 -8.57 -4.75
C ARG A 51 -6.01 -8.93 -5.07
N GLN A 52 -5.38 -8.24 -6.03
CA GLN A 52 -3.98 -8.42 -6.45
C GLN A 52 -2.97 -8.73 -5.31
N PRO A 53 -2.88 -7.93 -4.22
CA PRO A 53 -1.89 -8.17 -3.17
C PRO A 53 -2.21 -9.41 -2.32
N LEU A 54 -3.49 -9.81 -2.23
CA LEU A 54 -3.90 -11.03 -1.52
C LEU A 54 -3.64 -12.28 -2.36
N GLU A 55 -3.81 -12.18 -3.68
CA GLU A 55 -3.47 -13.24 -4.65
C GLU A 55 -1.96 -13.48 -4.69
N THR A 56 -1.14 -12.43 -4.71
CA THR A 56 0.33 -12.55 -4.77
C THR A 56 0.92 -13.31 -3.57
N VAL A 57 0.24 -13.25 -2.42
CA VAL A 57 0.70 -13.86 -1.16
C VAL A 57 -0.13 -15.11 -0.81
N ASP A 58 -1.10 -15.51 -1.67
CA ASP A 58 -2.01 -16.64 -1.45
C ASP A 58 -2.74 -16.62 -0.08
N VAL A 59 -3.16 -15.43 0.36
CA VAL A 59 -3.83 -15.21 1.66
C VAL A 59 -5.31 -14.84 1.56
N LEU A 60 -5.93 -15.05 0.40
CA LEU A 60 -7.32 -14.67 0.12
C LEU A 60 -8.33 -15.16 1.18
N ASN A 61 -8.21 -16.42 1.60
CA ASN A 61 -9.18 -17.06 2.50
C ASN A 61 -8.81 -16.95 3.98
N LYS A 62 -7.72 -16.24 4.32
CA LYS A 62 -7.19 -16.18 5.69
C LYS A 62 -7.56 -14.90 6.43
N PHE A 63 -7.90 -13.83 5.71
CA PHE A 63 -8.12 -12.52 6.30
C PHE A 63 -9.40 -11.87 5.80
N ASP A 64 -10.17 -11.33 6.73
CA ASP A 64 -11.24 -10.38 6.47
C ASP A 64 -10.67 -8.97 6.43
N VAL A 65 -11.10 -8.19 5.44
CA VAL A 65 -10.65 -6.83 5.19
C VAL A 65 -11.82 -5.87 5.41
N TYR A 66 -11.66 -4.99 6.39
CA TYR A 66 -12.57 -3.87 6.60
C TYR A 66 -11.86 -2.58 6.22
N ALA A 67 -12.43 -1.84 5.29
CA ALA A 67 -11.81 -0.61 4.83
C ALA A 67 -12.76 0.59 4.84
N THR A 68 -12.25 1.72 5.31
CA THR A 68 -12.90 3.02 5.20
C THR A 68 -12.15 3.85 4.18
N VAL A 69 -12.84 4.32 3.14
CA VAL A 69 -12.23 5.06 2.04
C VAL A 69 -12.96 6.37 1.81
N MET A 70 -12.19 7.44 1.63
CA MET A 70 -12.70 8.77 1.32
C MET A 70 -11.88 9.43 0.20
N GLY A 71 -12.55 10.29 -0.57
CA GLY A 71 -11.94 11.16 -1.58
C GLY A 71 -11.71 10.52 -2.95
N GLY A 72 -11.40 11.38 -3.93
CA GLY A 72 -11.12 11.03 -5.33
C GLY A 72 -12.29 10.34 -6.03
N GLY A 73 -11.99 9.30 -6.83
CA GLY A 73 -12.99 8.49 -7.53
C GLY A 73 -12.65 6.99 -7.48
N MET A 74 -13.56 6.14 -7.95
CA MET A 74 -13.52 4.68 -7.75
C MET A 74 -12.16 4.03 -8.10
N SER A 75 -11.55 4.39 -9.23
CA SER A 75 -10.24 3.85 -9.64
C SER A 75 -9.08 4.34 -8.74
N GLY A 76 -9.15 5.59 -8.26
CA GLY A 76 -8.18 6.13 -7.30
C GLY A 76 -8.30 5.43 -5.95
N GLN A 77 -9.53 5.20 -5.50
CA GLN A 77 -9.88 4.51 -4.27
C GLN A 77 -9.44 3.05 -4.27
N ALA A 78 -9.68 2.30 -5.36
CA ALA A 78 -9.21 0.92 -5.51
C ALA A 78 -7.67 0.83 -5.39
N GLY A 79 -6.94 1.76 -6.02
CA GLY A 79 -5.49 1.82 -5.90
C GLY A 79 -5.01 2.21 -4.50
N ALA A 80 -5.75 3.05 -3.77
CA ALA A 80 -5.46 3.37 -2.37
C ALA A 80 -5.67 2.14 -1.47
N LEU A 81 -6.78 1.40 -1.65
CA LEU A 81 -7.05 0.15 -0.93
C LEU A 81 -5.93 -0.88 -1.13
N ARG A 82 -5.51 -1.11 -2.38
CA ARG A 82 -4.40 -2.01 -2.71
C ARG A 82 -3.14 -1.71 -1.89
N HIS A 83 -2.77 -0.44 -1.80
CA HIS A 83 -1.61 -0.01 -1.03
C HIS A 83 -1.83 -0.16 0.49
N GLY A 84 -3.05 0.11 0.97
CA GLY A 84 -3.41 -0.07 2.37
C GLY A 84 -3.37 -1.53 2.83
N ILE A 85 -3.89 -2.45 2.02
CA ILE A 85 -3.86 -3.91 2.28
C ILE A 85 -2.41 -4.40 2.34
N THR A 86 -1.59 -4.00 1.37
CA THR A 86 -0.16 -4.37 1.33
C THR A 86 0.57 -3.97 2.62
N ARG A 87 0.34 -2.74 3.10
CA ARG A 87 0.92 -2.27 4.37
C ARG A 87 0.39 -3.02 5.59
N ALA A 88 -0.90 -3.34 5.61
CA ALA A 88 -1.49 -4.12 6.70
C ALA A 88 -0.92 -5.54 6.77
N LEU A 89 -0.67 -6.19 5.63
CA LEU A 89 -0.04 -7.53 5.56
C LEU A 89 1.39 -7.50 6.11
N ILE A 90 2.19 -6.53 5.70
CA ILE A 90 3.57 -6.37 6.20
C ILE A 90 3.55 -6.09 7.71
N GLN A 91 2.63 -5.25 8.19
CA GLN A 91 2.52 -4.96 9.61
C GLN A 91 2.07 -6.20 10.42
N HIS A 92 1.19 -7.03 9.85
CA HIS A 92 0.79 -8.29 10.47
C HIS A 92 1.98 -9.24 10.63
N GLU A 93 2.79 -9.40 9.58
CA GLU A 93 4.00 -10.22 9.60
C GLU A 93 5.02 -9.73 10.64
N LEU A 94 5.28 -8.41 10.69
CA LEU A 94 6.15 -7.81 11.71
C LEU A 94 5.61 -8.04 13.12
N THR A 95 4.29 -7.98 13.30
CA THR A 95 3.65 -8.21 14.59
C THR A 95 3.80 -9.68 15.04
N LEU A 96 3.70 -10.63 14.11
CA LEU A 96 3.98 -12.04 14.37
C LEU A 96 5.46 -12.27 14.75
N ALA A 97 6.40 -11.69 13.98
CA ALA A 97 7.83 -11.83 14.21
C ALA A 97 8.29 -11.21 15.54
N ASN A 98 7.70 -10.09 15.95
CA ASN A 98 8.06 -9.38 17.19
C ASN A 98 7.53 -10.06 18.46
N LYS A 99 6.54 -10.95 18.36
CA LYS A 99 5.94 -11.66 19.50
C LYS A 99 6.94 -12.55 20.27
N GLY A 100 8.10 -12.85 19.68
CA GLY A 100 9.20 -13.62 20.28
C GLY A 100 10.42 -12.83 20.72
N LYS A 101 10.50 -11.50 20.49
CA LYS A 101 11.68 -10.69 20.83
C LYS A 101 11.34 -9.70 21.95
N LYS A 102 11.57 -10.10 23.22
CA LYS A 102 11.75 -9.12 24.30
C LYS A 102 13.03 -8.35 23.98
N THR A 103 12.92 -7.05 23.69
CA THR A 103 14.04 -6.19 23.32
C THR A 103 15.11 -6.20 24.42
N PRO A 104 16.38 -6.57 24.15
CA PRO A 104 17.47 -6.09 24.97
C PRO A 104 17.72 -4.63 24.58
N ALA A 105 17.59 -3.72 25.54
CA ALA A 105 18.04 -2.34 25.37
C ALA A 105 19.53 -2.34 25.00
N LYS A 106 19.90 -1.63 23.93
CA LYS A 106 21.28 -1.21 23.69
C LYS A 106 21.30 0.22 23.18
N ASN A 107 21.73 1.12 24.06
CA ASN A 107 22.53 2.28 23.68
C ASN A 107 23.90 1.76 23.24
N ILE A 108 24.52 2.36 22.23
CA ILE A 108 25.93 2.78 22.26
C ILE A 108 26.27 3.58 20.99
N VAL A 109 27.03 4.64 21.26
CA VAL A 109 27.66 5.59 20.37
C VAL A 109 28.82 4.98 19.56
N ASP A 110 29.28 5.72 18.55
CA ASP A 110 30.57 5.65 17.83
C ASP A 110 30.71 4.73 16.60
N ALA A 111 30.81 5.40 15.43
CA ALA A 111 31.64 5.14 14.23
C ALA A 111 31.14 6.12 13.14
N VAL A 112 31.66 7.34 12.96
CA VAL A 112 32.95 7.79 12.40
C VAL A 112 33.27 7.23 11.00
N ASP A 113 33.65 8.17 10.13
CA ASP A 113 33.77 8.19 8.67
C ASP A 113 34.48 7.02 7.96
N GLY A 114 34.07 6.81 6.70
CA GLY A 114 34.76 5.97 5.71
C GLY A 114 34.12 6.11 4.33
N ASP A 115 34.67 6.99 3.49
CA ASP A 115 34.51 7.00 2.03
C ASP A 115 35.11 5.69 1.45
N ASP A 116 34.35 4.94 0.65
CA ASP A 116 34.90 4.15 -0.48
C ASP A 116 33.79 3.57 -1.38
N GLU A 117 34.23 3.19 -2.58
CA GLU A 117 33.59 3.05 -3.89
C GLU A 117 32.45 2.04 -4.12
N GLY A 118 31.90 2.12 -5.34
CA GLY A 118 30.75 1.39 -5.84
C GLY A 118 30.88 -0.14 -5.84
N GLY A 119 29.74 -0.80 -5.64
CA GLY A 119 29.59 -2.25 -5.71
C GLY A 119 28.20 -2.63 -6.23
N GLU A 120 28.20 -3.37 -7.33
CA GLU A 120 27.06 -4.00 -7.98
C GLU A 120 26.30 -4.93 -7.01
N GLY A 121 24.96 -4.91 -7.10
CA GLY A 121 24.10 -6.07 -6.85
C GLY A 121 24.37 -6.93 -5.61
N GLY A 122 24.65 -6.34 -4.46
CA GLY A 122 24.86 -7.10 -3.22
C GLY A 122 23.60 -7.84 -2.78
N GLU A 123 23.68 -9.18 -2.77
CA GLU A 123 22.81 -10.12 -2.06
C GLU A 123 22.90 -9.85 -0.54
N GLY A 124 22.27 -8.78 -0.10
CA GLY A 124 22.25 -8.34 1.28
C GLY A 124 21.26 -9.13 2.10
N GLY A 125 21.70 -10.28 2.62
CA GLY A 125 21.00 -11.06 3.63
C GLY A 125 20.52 -10.16 4.78
N SER A 126 19.21 -10.02 4.91
CA SER A 126 18.59 -9.37 6.06
C SER A 126 17.19 -9.93 6.26
N VAL A 127 16.87 -10.18 7.52
CA VAL A 127 15.63 -10.73 8.08
C VAL A 127 14.43 -9.85 7.69
N ARG A 128 14.04 -9.88 6.41
CA ARG A 128 12.87 -9.21 5.85
C ARG A 128 11.88 -10.30 5.52
N GLY A 129 10.66 -10.11 6.01
CA GLY A 129 9.62 -11.11 5.92
C GLY A 129 9.32 -11.54 4.48
N GLU A 130 8.98 -12.82 4.31
CA GLU A 130 8.72 -13.48 3.03
C GLU A 130 7.68 -12.71 2.19
N TRP A 131 6.69 -12.11 2.85
CA TRP A 131 5.62 -11.37 2.18
C TRP A 131 6.07 -10.00 1.69
N HIS A 132 7.01 -9.37 2.39
CA HIS A 132 7.49 -8.05 2.01
C HIS A 132 8.24 -8.10 0.68
N ASP A 133 9.10 -9.10 0.47
CA ASP A 133 9.91 -9.17 -0.75
C ASP A 133 9.06 -9.55 -1.97
N ALA A 134 8.10 -10.46 -1.83
CA ALA A 134 7.14 -10.76 -2.88
C ALA A 134 6.31 -9.52 -3.27
N LEU A 135 5.78 -8.79 -2.29
CA LEU A 135 4.98 -7.57 -2.54
C LEU A 135 5.83 -6.40 -3.10
N ARG A 136 7.12 -6.36 -2.77
CA ARG A 136 8.07 -5.39 -3.32
C ARG A 136 8.35 -5.67 -4.79
N HIS A 137 8.65 -6.91 -5.15
CA HIS A 137 8.85 -7.31 -6.56
C HIS A 137 7.59 -7.07 -7.40
N ALA A 138 6.40 -7.29 -6.83
CA ALA A 138 5.13 -6.96 -7.48
C ALA A 138 4.80 -5.45 -7.54
N GLY A 139 5.60 -4.59 -6.88
CA GLY A 139 5.44 -3.13 -6.94
C GLY A 139 4.28 -2.56 -6.12
N PHE A 140 3.76 -3.29 -5.13
CA PHE A 140 2.62 -2.83 -4.31
C PHE A 140 3.03 -2.01 -3.07
N VAL A 141 4.29 -2.13 -2.66
CA VAL A 141 4.85 -1.47 -1.46
C VAL A 141 5.10 0.01 -1.67
N THR A 142 5.50 0.43 -2.87
CA THR A 142 5.77 1.84 -3.20
C THR A 142 4.48 2.60 -3.51
N ARG A 143 4.36 3.81 -2.97
CA ARG A 143 3.22 4.69 -3.28
C ARG A 143 3.35 5.27 -4.69
N ASP A 144 2.24 5.37 -5.42
CA ASP A 144 2.15 6.15 -6.66
C ASP A 144 2.19 7.66 -6.32
N ALA A 145 3.31 8.31 -6.62
CA ALA A 145 3.56 9.73 -6.31
C ALA A 145 2.92 10.71 -7.32
N ARG A 146 2.31 10.21 -8.40
CA ARG A 146 1.79 11.08 -9.47
C ARG A 146 0.60 11.91 -9.01
N GLU A 147 0.65 13.21 -9.32
CA GLU A 147 -0.42 14.17 -9.10
C GLU A 147 -0.80 14.89 -10.39
N VAL A 148 -1.97 15.53 -10.40
CA VAL A 148 -2.45 16.24 -11.59
C VAL A 148 -1.69 17.54 -11.75
N GLU A 149 -0.96 17.67 -12.86
CA GLU A 149 -0.27 18.91 -13.19
C GLU A 149 -1.24 20.09 -13.34
N ARG A 150 -0.91 21.20 -12.69
CA ARG A 150 -1.63 22.47 -12.79
C ARG A 150 -1.65 22.98 -14.25
N LYS A 151 -2.78 23.56 -14.65
CA LYS A 151 -2.89 24.35 -15.89
C LYS A 151 -2.07 25.64 -15.79
N LYS A 152 -1.18 25.88 -16.76
CA LYS A 152 -0.46 27.17 -16.89
C LYS A 152 -1.33 28.19 -17.62
N VAL A 153 -1.13 29.47 -17.31
CA VAL A 153 -1.82 30.58 -17.98
C VAL A 153 -1.52 30.57 -19.49
N GLY A 154 -2.49 30.92 -20.32
CA GLY A 154 -2.35 30.89 -21.78
C GLY A 154 -2.44 29.50 -22.42
N LEU A 155 -2.52 28.41 -21.65
CA LEU A 155 -2.72 27.05 -22.16
C LEU A 155 -4.19 26.62 -22.09
N ARG A 156 -4.62 25.67 -22.95
CA ARG A 156 -5.95 25.04 -22.88
C ARG A 156 -6.02 23.95 -21.79
N LYS A 157 -4.92 23.21 -21.57
CA LYS A 157 -4.76 22.19 -20.50
C LYS A 157 -3.37 22.33 -19.84
N ALA A 158 -2.98 21.42 -18.95
CA ALA A 158 -1.67 21.41 -18.29
C ALA A 158 -0.48 21.72 -19.23
N ARG A 159 -0.46 21.08 -20.42
CA ARG A 159 0.59 21.27 -21.44
C ARG A 159 0.08 21.71 -22.82
N ARG A 160 -1.22 21.58 -23.10
CA ARG A 160 -1.79 21.84 -24.44
C ARG A 160 -1.88 23.34 -24.73
N ARG A 161 -1.07 23.84 -25.67
CA ARG A 161 -1.12 25.22 -26.17
C ARG A 161 -2.32 25.43 -27.11
N PRO A 162 -2.91 26.64 -27.18
CA PRO A 162 -3.77 27.01 -28.32
C PRO A 162 -2.96 26.95 -29.62
N GLN A 163 -3.64 26.71 -30.74
CA GLN A 163 -3.01 26.75 -32.06
C GLN A 163 -2.60 28.19 -32.38
N PHE A 164 -1.34 28.38 -32.77
CA PHE A 164 -0.80 29.67 -33.19
C PHE A 164 -0.81 29.75 -34.71
N SER A 165 -1.30 30.86 -35.26
CA SER A 165 -1.23 31.17 -36.69
C SER A 165 -0.20 32.28 -36.90
N LYS A 166 0.73 32.09 -37.84
CA LYS A 166 1.66 33.14 -38.30
C LYS A 166 1.13 33.72 -39.61
N ARG A 167 1.31 35.03 -39.79
CA ARG A 167 0.97 35.75 -41.01
C ARG A 167 2.20 35.90 -41.90
#